data_AF-A0AAV1III3-F1
#
_entry.id   AF-A0AAV1III3-F1
#
_cell.length_a   1.000
_cell.length_b   1.000
_cell.length_c   1.000
_cell.angle_alpha   90.00
_cell.angle_beta   90.00
_cell.angle_gamma   90.00
#
_symmetry.space_group_name_H-M   'P 1'
#
loop_
_entity.id
_entity.type
_entity.pdbx_description
1 polymer ?
#
loop_
_entity_poly.entity_id
_entity_poly.type
_entity_poly.pdbx_seq_one_letter_code
_entity_poly.pdbx_strand_id
1 'polypeptide(L)'
;MALRKLCSGIGQRSCLTLRLCGEERRWQSSPTVFDKLVDILVFDTQGHRHVLRGRQGQTLADLLADNESILGDGIVGLSPEGRGVMEALVTVPNDYLTQIPAPDAADMRSLEELSPTGAAVSKNARLASKIKLTSALNDVHIALSPLQPWKTL
;
A
#
# COMPACT_ATOMS: atom_id res chain seq x y z
N MET A 1 20.22 -39.40 -58.15
CA MET A 1 21.13 -39.08 -57.03
C MET A 1 20.45 -39.56 -55.75
N ALA A 2 20.51 -40.81 -55.29
CA ALA A 2 21.64 -41.71 -54.96
C ALA A 2 22.55 -41.21 -53.82
N LEU A 3 22.60 -42.04 -52.75
CA LEU A 3 23.56 -42.18 -51.62
C LEU A 3 23.31 -41.28 -50.38
N ARG A 4 22.73 -41.76 -49.26
CA ARG A 4 23.14 -42.81 -48.28
C ARG A 4 24.56 -42.66 -47.68
N LYS A 5 24.62 -42.41 -46.37
CA LYS A 5 25.56 -42.97 -45.36
C LYS A 5 24.88 -42.77 -43.98
N LEU A 6 24.27 -43.75 -43.29
CA LEU A 6 24.70 -45.01 -42.68
C LEU A 6 25.66 -44.89 -41.49
N CYS A 7 25.27 -45.66 -40.46
CA CYS A 7 25.95 -46.12 -39.24
C CYS A 7 25.69 -45.29 -37.96
N SER A 8 25.43 -45.86 -36.79
CA SER A 8 25.03 -47.19 -36.28
C SER A 8 25.24 -47.15 -34.76
N GLY A 9 24.41 -47.82 -33.96
CA GLY A 9 24.71 -48.06 -32.53
C GLY A 9 23.44 -48.15 -31.69
N ILE A 10 22.71 -49.26 -31.73
CA ILE A 10 22.77 -50.36 -30.74
C ILE A 10 22.27 -49.91 -29.36
N GLY A 11 21.09 -50.41 -28.96
CA GLY A 11 20.65 -50.31 -27.57
C GLY A 11 19.16 -50.43 -27.34
N GLN A 12 18.53 -51.56 -27.71
CA GLN A 12 17.26 -51.95 -27.10
C GLN A 12 17.50 -52.23 -25.61
N ARG A 13 16.91 -51.44 -24.72
CA ARG A 13 16.50 -51.90 -23.39
C ARG A 13 15.16 -51.28 -23.01
N SER A 14 14.19 -52.17 -22.84
CA SER A 14 12.93 -51.98 -22.17
C SER A 14 13.12 -51.26 -20.83
N CYS A 15 12.37 -50.19 -20.61
CA CYS A 15 11.90 -49.78 -19.29
C CYS A 15 10.50 -49.17 -19.44
N LEU A 16 9.51 -50.00 -19.16
CA LEU A 16 8.23 -49.55 -18.62
C LEU A 16 8.53 -48.62 -17.44
N THR A 17 8.27 -47.32 -17.58
CA THR A 17 8.31 -46.41 -16.44
C THR A 17 7.32 -45.27 -16.63
N LEU A 18 6.15 -45.51 -16.04
CA LEU A 18 5.36 -44.56 -15.24
C LEU A 18 5.02 -43.20 -15.88
N ARG A 19 3.70 -43.06 -16.13
CA ARG A 19 2.96 -41.85 -15.78
C ARG A 19 3.47 -41.28 -14.46
N LEU A 20 4.14 -40.14 -14.51
CA LEU A 20 4.27 -39.26 -13.35
C LEU A 20 3.98 -37.85 -13.82
N CYS A 21 3.00 -37.27 -13.12
CA CYS A 21 2.49 -35.92 -13.26
C CYS A 21 3.59 -34.90 -13.53
N GLY A 22 3.43 -34.16 -14.63
CA GLY A 22 4.04 -32.85 -14.78
C GLY A 22 3.38 -31.88 -13.82
N GLU A 23 3.76 -31.94 -12.54
CA GLU A 23 3.47 -30.90 -11.57
C GLU A 23 4.74 -30.05 -11.46
N GLU A 24 4.79 -29.00 -12.28
CA GLU A 24 5.76 -27.92 -12.12
C GLU A 24 5.58 -27.36 -10.71
N ARG A 25 6.35 -27.87 -9.74
CA ARG A 25 6.60 -27.17 -8.49
C ARG A 25 7.35 -25.90 -8.85
N ARG A 26 6.60 -24.84 -9.15
CA ARG A 26 7.08 -23.48 -8.95
C ARG A 26 7.59 -23.44 -7.52
N TRP A 27 8.90 -23.30 -7.37
CA TRP A 27 9.53 -22.98 -6.10
C TRP A 27 9.00 -21.60 -5.69
N GLN A 28 7.82 -21.58 -5.07
CA GLN A 28 7.33 -20.41 -4.37
C GLN A 28 8.21 -20.28 -3.14
N SER A 29 9.23 -19.44 -3.24
CA SER A 29 9.95 -18.93 -2.08
C SER A 29 8.92 -18.44 -1.07
N SER A 30 8.88 -19.06 0.11
CA SER A 30 8.00 -18.63 1.19
C SER A 30 8.21 -17.13 1.41
N PRO A 31 7.15 -16.30 1.32
CA PRO A 31 7.30 -14.86 1.47
C PRO A 31 7.86 -14.57 2.85
N THR A 32 9.05 -13.99 2.91
CA THR A 32 9.65 -13.60 4.18
C THR A 32 8.88 -12.41 4.73
N VAL A 33 8.84 -12.23 6.05
CA VAL A 33 8.11 -11.12 6.68
C VAL A 33 8.64 -9.75 6.21
N PHE A 34 9.90 -9.70 5.77
CA PHE A 34 10.56 -8.52 5.24
C PHE A 34 10.09 -8.12 3.84
N ASP A 35 9.59 -9.07 3.03
CA ASP A 35 9.07 -8.79 1.68
C ASP A 35 7.76 -7.97 1.69
N LYS A 36 7.20 -7.74 2.89
CA LYS A 36 5.92 -7.03 3.09
C LYS A 36 6.09 -5.69 3.81
N LEU A 37 7.30 -5.15 3.90
CA LEU A 37 7.51 -3.82 4.48
C LEU A 37 7.43 -2.75 3.40
N VAL A 38 6.81 -1.62 3.73
CA VAL A 38 6.68 -0.45 2.85
C VAL A 38 7.18 0.75 3.62
N ASP A 39 8.13 1.46 3.04
CA ASP A 39 8.68 2.70 3.59
C ASP A 39 7.95 3.89 2.97
N ILE A 40 7.57 4.86 3.80
CA ILE A 40 6.76 6.04 3.42
C ILE A 40 7.40 7.27 4.01
N LEU A 41 7.48 8.32 3.20
CA LEU A 41 7.99 9.61 3.63
C LEU A 41 6.82 10.54 3.95
N VAL A 42 6.70 10.91 5.21
CA VAL A 42 5.63 11.77 5.71
C VAL A 42 6.21 13.13 6.05
N PHE A 43 5.57 14.19 5.54
CA PHE A 43 5.88 15.57 5.88
C PHE A 43 4.88 16.06 6.92
N ASP A 44 5.39 16.46 8.08
CA ASP A 44 4.60 17.10 9.13
C ASP A 44 4.17 18.52 8.71
N THR A 45 3.18 19.06 9.42
CA THR A 45 2.70 20.45 9.37
C THR A 45 3.81 21.48 9.57
N GLN A 46 4.88 21.12 10.28
CA GLN A 46 6.09 21.95 10.46
C GLN A 46 7.08 21.83 9.29
N GLY A 47 6.81 20.97 8.30
CA GLY A 47 7.68 20.70 7.16
C GLY A 47 8.80 19.70 7.45
N HIS A 48 8.80 19.05 8.61
CA HIS A 48 9.76 18.00 8.94
C HIS A 48 9.45 16.71 8.19
N ARG A 49 10.50 16.02 7.72
CA ARG A 49 10.39 14.75 7.01
C ARG A 49 10.61 13.58 7.96
N HIS A 50 9.62 12.72 8.04
CA HIS A 50 9.64 11.48 8.81
C HIS A 50 9.60 10.30 7.85
N VAL A 51 10.39 9.27 8.10
CA VAL A 51 10.33 8.01 7.35
C VAL A 51 9.62 7.00 8.24
N LEU A 52 8.44 6.58 7.83
CA LEU A 52 7.63 5.59 8.53
C LEU A 52 7.69 4.27 7.78
N ARG A 53 7.81 3.18 8.54
CA ARG A 53 7.85 1.82 7.99
C ARG A 53 6.60 1.07 8.40
N GLY A 54 5.76 0.75 7.43
CA GLY A 54 4.52 0.03 7.63
C GLY A 54 4.53 -1.37 7.02
N ARG A 55 3.52 -2.16 7.33
CA ARG A 55 3.31 -3.49 6.73
C ARG A 55 2.34 -3.39 5.56
N GLN A 56 2.60 -4.14 4.50
CA GLN A 56 1.69 -4.24 3.36
C GLN A 56 0.33 -4.76 3.83
N GLY A 57 -0.74 -4.04 3.47
CA GLY A 57 -2.11 -4.30 3.89
C GLY A 57 -2.55 -3.57 5.16
N GLN A 58 -1.63 -2.96 5.92
CA GLN A 58 -1.97 -2.02 7.00
C GLN A 58 -2.59 -0.75 6.39
N THR A 59 -3.45 -0.06 7.14
CA THR A 59 -3.96 1.25 6.70
C THR A 59 -2.95 2.34 7.02
N LEU A 60 -2.95 3.43 6.25
CA LEU A 60 -2.09 4.57 6.55
C LEU A 60 -2.50 5.23 7.88
N ALA A 61 -3.79 5.23 8.22
CA ALA A 61 -4.26 5.75 9.50
C ALA A 61 -3.67 5.00 10.70
N ASP A 62 -3.65 3.66 10.66
CA ASP A 62 -3.05 2.85 11.73
C ASP A 62 -1.55 3.14 11.87
N LEU A 63 -0.84 3.25 10.73
CA LEU A 63 0.59 3.56 10.74
C LEU A 63 0.87 4.93 11.35
N LEU A 64 0.03 5.93 11.07
CA LEU A 64 0.16 7.27 11.64
C LEU A 64 -0.18 7.27 13.14
N ALA A 65 -1.21 6.52 13.56
CA ALA A 65 -1.58 6.37 14.97
C ALA A 65 -0.46 5.71 15.79
N ASP A 66 0.18 4.67 15.24
CA ASP A 66 1.33 4.00 15.88
C ASP A 66 2.53 4.96 16.09
N ASN A 67 2.64 6.01 15.25
CA ASN A 67 3.76 6.95 15.23
C ASN A 67 3.36 8.37 15.65
N GLU A 68 2.21 8.55 16.30
CA GLU A 68 1.67 9.86 16.69
C GLU A 68 2.65 10.65 17.57
N SER A 69 3.35 9.96 18.47
CA SER A 69 4.39 10.56 19.33
C SER A 69 5.53 11.28 18.59
N ILE A 70 5.79 10.92 17.33
CA ILE A 70 6.86 11.51 16.51
C ILE A 70 6.31 12.63 15.61
N LEU A 71 5.08 12.46 15.12
CA LEU A 71 4.43 13.37 14.18
C LEU A 71 3.78 14.57 14.87
N GLY A 72 3.49 14.46 16.17
CA GLY A 72 2.85 15.50 16.96
C GLY A 72 1.35 15.25 17.14
N ASP A 73 0.79 15.92 18.16
CA ASP A 73 -0.62 15.77 18.53
C ASP A 73 -1.56 16.41 17.49
N GLY A 74 -2.72 15.80 17.27
CA GLY A 74 -3.77 16.35 16.41
C GLY A 74 -3.61 16.04 14.91
N ILE A 75 -2.75 15.08 14.57
CA ILE A 75 -2.61 14.54 13.21
C ILE A 75 -3.62 13.41 12.95
N VAL A 76 -3.95 12.65 13.99
CA VAL A 76 -4.89 11.54 13.93
C VAL A 76 -6.10 11.88 14.81
N GLY A 77 -7.29 11.54 14.33
CA GLY A 77 -8.55 11.78 15.04
C GLY A 77 -9.54 10.65 14.81
N LEU A 78 -10.64 10.67 15.57
CA LEU A 78 -11.74 9.73 15.35
C LEU A 78 -12.52 10.11 14.08
N SER A 79 -12.83 9.10 13.26
CA SER A 79 -13.65 9.27 12.07
C SER A 79 -15.06 9.77 12.41
N PRO A 80 -15.62 10.74 11.64
CA PRO A 80 -17.02 11.12 11.76
C PRO A 80 -17.98 10.02 11.28
N GLU A 81 -17.53 9.11 10.40
CA GLU A 81 -18.38 8.05 9.82
C GLU A 81 -18.52 6.80 10.69
N GLY A 82 -17.63 6.61 11.67
CA GLY A 82 -17.61 5.39 12.48
C GLY A 82 -16.86 5.57 13.78
N ARG A 83 -17.57 5.43 14.90
CA ARG A 83 -16.98 5.45 16.25
C ARG A 83 -15.99 4.29 16.38
N GLY A 84 -14.69 4.59 16.30
CA GLY A 84 -13.61 3.61 16.52
C GLY A 84 -12.64 3.45 15.36
N VAL A 85 -12.83 4.14 14.23
CA VAL A 85 -11.85 4.19 13.14
C VAL A 85 -11.01 5.45 13.30
N MET A 86 -9.68 5.29 13.25
CA MET A 86 -8.75 6.41 13.24
C MET A 86 -8.67 7.00 11.83
N GLU A 87 -8.65 8.32 11.75
CA GLU A 87 -8.57 9.08 10.50
C GLU A 87 -7.45 10.11 10.57
N ALA A 88 -6.84 10.33 9.41
CA ALA A 88 -5.90 11.41 9.19
C ALA A 88 -6.14 12.01 7.81
N LEU A 89 -6.01 13.34 7.73
CA LEU A 89 -6.10 14.07 6.48
C LEU A 89 -4.72 14.09 5.82
N VAL A 90 -4.60 13.43 4.67
CA VAL A 90 -3.33 13.33 3.95
C VAL A 90 -3.45 13.87 2.54
N THR A 91 -2.42 14.57 2.09
CA THR A 91 -2.30 15.03 0.71
C THR A 91 -1.28 14.16 -0.02
N VAL A 92 -1.74 13.52 -1.10
CA VAL A 92 -0.94 12.56 -1.89
C VAL A 92 -0.45 13.22 -3.19
N PRO A 93 0.74 12.88 -3.72
CA PRO A 93 1.21 13.40 -5.00
C PRO A 93 0.37 12.84 -6.16
N ASN A 94 0.30 13.61 -7.24
CA ASN A 94 -0.53 13.28 -8.42
C ASN A 94 -0.21 11.90 -9.02
N ASP A 95 1.06 11.50 -8.98
CA ASP A 95 1.54 10.25 -9.59
C ASP A 95 0.91 8.99 -8.96
N TYR A 96 0.51 9.08 -7.69
CA TYR A 96 -0.02 7.95 -6.92
C TYR A 96 -1.56 7.96 -6.83
N LEU A 97 -2.23 9.00 -7.35
CA LEU A 97 -3.69 9.10 -7.31
C LEU A 97 -4.40 8.03 -8.12
N THR A 98 -3.73 7.42 -9.10
CA THR A 98 -4.27 6.32 -9.90
C THR A 98 -4.32 5.00 -9.13
N GLN A 99 -3.50 4.87 -8.07
CA GLN A 99 -3.41 3.66 -7.25
C GLN A 99 -4.34 3.73 -6.03
N ILE A 100 -4.79 4.93 -5.67
CA ILE A 100 -5.66 5.18 -4.52
C ILE A 100 -7.08 5.42 -5.02
N PRO A 101 -8.10 4.78 -4.44
CA PRO A 101 -9.48 5.03 -4.82
C PRO A 101 -9.82 6.52 -4.67
N ALA A 102 -10.60 7.03 -5.64
CA ALA A 102 -11.14 8.38 -5.54
C ALA A 102 -12.14 8.44 -4.36
N PRO A 103 -12.18 9.55 -3.61
CA PRO A 103 -13.11 9.72 -2.50
C PRO A 103 -14.55 9.72 -3.02
N ASP A 104 -15.44 9.02 -2.31
CA ASP A 104 -16.88 9.07 -2.59
C ASP A 104 -17.54 10.32 -1.98
N ALA A 105 -18.85 10.47 -2.15
CA ALA A 105 -19.58 11.64 -1.64
C ALA A 105 -19.60 11.71 -0.09
N ALA A 106 -19.50 10.56 0.60
CA ALA A 106 -19.44 10.51 2.06
C ALA A 106 -18.03 10.89 2.54
N ASP A 107 -17.00 10.34 1.91
CA ASP A 107 -15.59 10.66 2.14
C ASP A 107 -15.34 12.16 1.92
N MET A 108 -15.93 12.77 0.88
CA MET A 108 -15.82 14.21 0.63
C MET A 108 -16.42 15.04 1.77
N ARG A 109 -17.57 14.62 2.31
CA ARG A 109 -18.19 15.27 3.48
C ARG A 109 -17.29 15.14 4.72
N SER A 110 -16.72 13.96 4.93
CA SER A 110 -15.78 13.69 6.03
C SER A 110 -14.50 14.51 5.89
N LEU A 111 -13.97 14.66 4.67
CA LEU A 111 -12.82 15.52 4.38
C LEU A 111 -13.12 16.99 4.66
N GLU A 112 -14.30 17.49 4.29
CA GLU A 112 -14.73 18.87 4.56
C GLU A 112 -14.91 19.15 6.06
N GLU A 113 -15.45 18.18 6.80
CA GLU A 113 -15.67 18.29 8.24
C GLU A 113 -14.34 18.29 9.03
N LEU A 114 -13.40 17.43 8.63
CA LEU A 114 -12.07 17.31 9.25
C LEU A 114 -11.11 18.43 8.85
N SER A 115 -11.36 19.11 7.73
CA SER A 115 -10.49 20.18 7.24
C SER A 115 -10.57 21.45 8.09
N PRO A 116 -9.45 22.18 8.24
CA PRO A 116 -9.44 23.42 9.01
C PRO A 116 -10.36 24.45 8.35
N THR A 117 -11.07 25.20 9.19
CA THR A 117 -12.07 26.18 8.74
C THR A 117 -11.45 27.22 7.81
N GLY A 118 -11.87 27.23 6.54
CA GLY A 118 -11.38 28.15 5.50
C GLY A 118 -10.31 27.57 4.56
N ALA A 119 -9.84 26.35 4.78
CA ALA A 119 -9.00 25.64 3.82
C ALA A 119 -9.88 24.88 2.82
N ALA A 120 -9.64 25.09 1.52
CA ALA A 120 -10.27 24.29 0.48
C ALA A 120 -9.69 22.87 0.51
N VAL A 121 -10.55 21.85 0.54
CA VAL A 121 -10.13 20.46 0.39
C VAL A 121 -9.40 20.33 -0.94
N SER A 122 -8.13 19.96 -0.89
CA SER A 122 -7.33 19.79 -2.11
C SER A 122 -7.86 18.59 -2.90
N LYS A 123 -7.78 18.62 -4.23
CA LYS A 123 -8.18 17.47 -5.08
C LYS A 123 -7.39 16.19 -4.77
N ASN A 124 -6.25 16.37 -4.12
CA ASN A 124 -5.28 15.36 -3.76
C ASN A 124 -5.43 14.89 -2.31
N ALA A 125 -6.33 15.51 -1.55
CA ALA A 125 -6.64 15.11 -0.20
C ALA A 125 -7.33 13.75 -0.22
N ARG A 126 -6.92 12.88 0.70
CA ARG A 126 -7.45 11.54 0.88
C ARG A 126 -7.55 11.26 2.39
N LEU A 127 -8.48 10.38 2.74
CA LEU A 127 -8.60 9.83 4.08
C LEU A 127 -7.58 8.71 4.26
N ALA A 128 -6.77 8.80 5.32
CA ALA A 128 -5.74 7.80 5.59
C ALA A 128 -6.32 6.41 5.89
N SER A 129 -7.56 6.30 6.40
CA SER A 129 -8.21 5.01 6.66
C SER A 129 -8.49 4.21 5.39
N LYS A 130 -8.75 4.91 4.27
CA LYS A 130 -9.08 4.32 2.96
C LYS A 130 -7.84 3.92 2.17
N ILE A 131 -6.67 4.42 2.56
CA ILE A 131 -5.39 4.10 1.92
C ILE A 131 -4.80 2.85 2.58
N LYS A 132 -4.69 1.77 1.80
CA LYS A 132 -3.95 0.57 2.21
C LYS A 132 -2.53 0.62 1.67
N LEU A 133 -1.59 0.25 2.53
CA LEU A 133 -0.19 0.19 2.14
C LEU A 133 0.03 -0.97 1.17
N THR A 134 0.52 -0.64 -0.03
CA THR A 134 0.91 -1.60 -1.05
C THR A 134 2.38 -1.37 -1.40
N SER A 135 3.05 -2.38 -1.97
CA SER A 135 4.43 -2.23 -2.43
C SER A 135 4.60 -1.14 -3.50
N ALA A 136 3.54 -0.74 -4.19
CA ALA A 136 3.55 0.34 -5.16
C ALA A 136 3.62 1.74 -4.53
N LEU A 137 3.33 1.85 -3.22
CA LEU A 137 3.45 3.07 -2.42
C LEU A 137 4.80 3.16 -1.69
N ASN A 138 5.79 2.36 -2.08
CA ASN A 138 7.11 2.45 -1.48
C ASN A 138 7.80 3.77 -1.85
N ASP A 139 8.42 4.40 -0.87
CA ASP A 139 9.07 5.70 -0.96
C ASP A 139 8.13 6.84 -1.39
N VAL A 140 6.82 6.71 -1.15
CA VAL A 140 5.85 7.76 -1.46
C VAL A 140 5.98 8.94 -0.50
N HIS A 141 5.86 10.15 -1.04
CA HIS A 141 5.92 11.41 -0.29
C HIS A 141 4.51 11.88 0.04
N ILE A 142 4.13 11.88 1.31
CA ILE A 142 2.79 12.26 1.76
C ILE A 142 2.91 13.47 2.68
N ALA A 143 2.07 14.48 2.46
CA ALA A 143 1.99 15.62 3.35
C ALA A 143 0.81 15.48 4.30
N LEU A 144 1.05 15.67 5.60
CA LEU A 144 0.01 15.71 6.61
C LEU A 144 -0.67 17.08 6.60
N SER A 145 -1.97 17.06 6.87
CA SER A 145 -2.74 18.28 7.10
C SER A 145 -3.24 18.29 8.55
N PRO A 146 -3.24 19.46 9.21
CA PRO A 146 -3.71 19.55 10.59
C PRO A 146 -5.21 19.23 10.65
N LEU A 147 -5.62 18.40 11.60
CA LEU A 147 -7.03 18.14 11.88
C LEU A 147 -7.57 19.12 12.93
N GLN A 148 -8.86 19.43 12.84
CA GLN A 148 -9.59 20.16 13.88
C GLN A 148 -10.65 19.26 14.53
N PRO A 149 -10.24 18.27 15.36
CA PRO A 149 -11.16 17.26 15.89
C PRO A 149 -12.23 17.84 16.83
N TRP A 150 -12.00 19.01 17.45
CA TRP A 150 -12.99 19.68 18.31
C TRP A 150 -14.17 20.30 17.55
N LYS A 151 -14.11 20.36 16.22
CA LYS A 151 -15.19 20.92 15.40
C LYS A 151 -16.39 19.96 15.28
N THR A 152 -16.20 18.69 15.61
CA THR A 152 -17.22 17.64 15.55
C THR A 152 -17.86 17.34 16.91
N LEU A 153 -17.52 18.11 17.96
CA LEU A 153 -18.11 18.04 19.30
C LEU A 153 -19.39 18.90 19.43
#